data_AF-A0A4P5VB90-F1
#
_entry.id   AF-A0A4P5VB90-F1
#
_cell.length_a   1.000
_cell.length_b   1.000
_cell.length_c   1.000
_cell.angle_alpha   90.00
_cell.angle_beta   90.00
_cell.angle_gamma   90.00
#
_symmetry.space_group_name_H-M   'P 1'
#
loop_
_entity.id
_entity.type
_entity.pdbx_description
1 polymer ?
#
loop_
_entity_poly.entity_id
_entity_poly.type
_entity_poly.pdbx_seq_one_letter_code
_entity_poly.pdbx_strand_id
1 'polypeptide(L)' 'MATEPLEQIDTLAPSHRRIPMAAIELSFSQTFELERMRREIEGTQDPAQLRALSKELLQAWFSEKASTQQAIREQLGHG' A
#
# COMPACT_ATOMS: atom_id res chain seq x y z
N MET A 1 -46.93 -36.93 -12.78
CA MET A 1 -46.74 -35.47 -12.72
C MET A 1 -45.81 -35.20 -11.56
N ALA A 2 -44.63 -34.65 -11.87
CA ALA A 2 -43.58 -34.33 -10.92
C ALA A 2 -43.81 -32.92 -10.34
N THR A 3 -43.64 -32.76 -9.04
CA THR A 3 -43.33 -31.46 -8.40
C THR A 3 -42.63 -31.75 -7.08
N GLU A 4 -41.30 -31.84 -7.10
CA GLU A 4 -40.47 -31.63 -5.92
C GLU A 4 -40.43 -30.12 -5.63
N PRO A 5 -40.61 -29.66 -4.37
CA PRO A 5 -40.39 -28.27 -4.04
C PRO A 5 -38.87 -28.01 -3.99
N LEU A 6 -38.44 -27.11 -4.87
CA LEU A 6 -37.08 -26.58 -4.95
C LEU A 6 -36.65 -26.02 -3.58
N GLU A 7 -35.67 -26.67 -2.97
CA GLU A 7 -34.77 -26.09 -1.97
C GLU A 7 -34.28 -24.73 -2.49
N GLN A 8 -34.88 -23.66 -1.99
CA GLN A 8 -34.44 -22.30 -2.27
C GLN A 8 -33.18 -22.05 -1.46
N ILE A 9 -32.08 -22.47 -2.08
CA ILE A 9 -30.68 -22.19 -1.83
C ILE A 9 -30.56 -20.85 -1.09
N ASP A 10 -30.25 -20.95 0.20
CA ASP A 10 -29.81 -19.86 1.06
C ASP A 10 -28.61 -19.20 0.39
N THR A 11 -28.88 -18.18 -0.41
CA THR A 11 -27.85 -17.43 -1.14
C THR A 11 -27.26 -16.44 -0.16
N LEU A 12 -26.50 -16.95 0.79
CA LEU A 12 -25.50 -16.17 1.54
C LEU A 12 -24.45 -15.73 0.53
N ALA A 13 -24.75 -14.67 -0.21
CA ALA A 13 -23.75 -13.93 -0.96
C ALA A 13 -22.61 -13.62 0.03
N PRO A 14 -21.34 -14.00 -0.27
CA PRO A 14 -20.24 -13.66 0.60
C PRO A 14 -20.19 -12.14 0.67
N SER A 15 -20.59 -11.62 1.83
CA SER A 15 -20.43 -10.23 2.17
C SER A 15 -18.94 -9.97 2.03
N HIS A 16 -18.53 -9.30 0.95
CA HIS A 16 -17.19 -8.77 0.79
C HIS A 16 -16.99 -7.84 1.97
N ARG A 17 -16.43 -8.38 3.06
CA ARG A 17 -16.00 -7.61 4.20
C ARG A 17 -14.89 -6.73 3.64
N ARG A 18 -15.25 -5.52 3.20
CA ARG A 18 -14.27 -4.46 2.96
C ARG A 18 -13.57 -4.33 4.30
N ILE A 19 -12.39 -4.94 4.43
CA ILE A 19 -11.52 -4.70 5.57
C ILE A 19 -11.20 -3.21 5.44
N PRO A 20 -11.67 -2.34 6.36
CA PRO A 20 -11.23 -0.97 6.34
C PRO A 20 -9.71 -1.04 6.57
N MET A 21 -8.92 -0.70 5.55
CA MET A 21 -7.51 -0.46 5.78
C MET A 21 -7.42 0.76 6.68
N ALA A 22 -7.22 0.51 7.98
CA ALA A 22 -6.89 1.56 8.93
C ALA A 22 -5.79 2.44 8.33
N ALA A 23 -5.85 3.75 8.57
CA ALA A 23 -4.82 4.65 8.11
C ALA A 23 -3.45 4.11 8.53
N ILE A 24 -2.52 4.00 7.57
CA ILE A 24 -1.17 3.53 7.85
C ILE A 24 -0.49 4.62 8.66
N GLU A 25 -0.49 4.48 9.97
CA GLU A 25 0.34 5.30 10.84
C GLU A 25 1.79 4.84 10.71
N LEU A 26 2.69 5.82 10.57
CA LEU A 26 4.12 5.54 10.59
C LEU A 26 4.52 5.14 12.01
N SER A 27 5.30 4.07 12.11
CA SER A 27 5.99 3.75 13.36
C SER A 27 6.99 4.86 13.72
N PHE A 28 7.34 4.95 15.00
CA PHE A 28 8.36 5.88 15.49
C PHE A 28 9.67 5.83 14.69
N SER A 29 10.12 4.62 14.35
CA SER A 29 11.33 4.43 13.54
C SER A 29 11.17 5.00 12.13
N GLN A 30 10.01 4.79 11.48
CA GLN A 30 9.75 5.34 10.15
C GLN A 30 9.67 6.86 10.17
N THR A 31 9.06 7.45 11.21
CA THR A 31 9.04 8.90 11.41
C THR A 31 10.45 9.47 11.61
N PHE A 32 11.31 8.79 12.37
CA PHE A 32 12.69 9.20 12.56
C PHE A 32 13.49 9.18 11.25
N GLU A 33 13.37 8.10 10.46
CA GLU A 33 14.04 8.01 9.16
C GLU A 33 13.59 9.11 8.20
N LEU A 34 12.30 9.48 8.19
CA LEU A 34 11.83 10.62 7.39
C LEU A 34 12.49 11.94 7.82
N GLU A 35 12.60 12.19 9.13
CA GLU A 35 13.26 13.40 9.62
C GLU A 35 14.77 13.41 9.32
N ARG A 36 15.43 12.25 9.39
CA ARG A 36 16.83 12.10 8.95
C ARG A 36 16.98 12.46 7.47
N MET A 37 16.15 11.87 6.59
CA MET A 37 16.18 12.15 5.16
C MET A 37 15.88 13.62 4.86
N ARG A 38 14.93 14.22 5.58
CA ARG A 38 14.60 15.64 5.48
C ARG A 38 15.83 16.51 5.77
N ARG A 39 16.54 16.24 6.86
CA ARG A 39 17.75 16.99 7.22
C ARG A 39 18.88 16.80 6.23
N GLU A 40 19.02 15.62 5.64
CA GLU A 40 20.00 15.36 4.58
C GLU A 40 19.71 16.22 3.34
N ILE A 41 18.44 16.35 2.95
CA ILE A 41 18.02 17.24 1.86
C ILE A 41 18.30 18.70 2.22
N GLU A 42 17.86 19.16 3.41
CA GLU A 42 18.06 20.54 3.87
C GLU A 42 19.55 20.92 4.03
N GLY A 43 20.40 19.95 4.39
CA GLY A 43 21.84 20.13 4.53
C GLY A 43 22.61 20.12 3.20
N THR A 44 21.99 19.66 2.11
CA THR A 44 22.65 19.56 0.80
C THR A 44 22.64 20.90 0.08
N GLN A 45 23.82 21.53 -0.04
CA GLN A 45 23.97 22.85 -0.68
C GLN A 45 24.41 22.80 -2.14
N ASP A 46 25.07 21.71 -2.56
CA ASP A 46 25.51 21.54 -3.95
C ASP A 46 24.31 21.17 -4.85
N PRO A 47 23.96 21.99 -5.85
CA PRO A 47 22.86 21.71 -6.76
C PRO A 47 23.00 20.40 -7.53
N ALA A 48 24.23 19.97 -7.84
CA ALA A 48 24.47 18.70 -8.53
C ALA A 48 24.15 17.51 -7.63
N GLN A 49 24.57 17.56 -6.36
CA GLN A 49 24.26 16.55 -5.36
C GLN A 49 22.76 16.53 -5.04
N LEU A 50 22.12 17.69 -4.90
CA LEU A 50 20.67 17.77 -4.68
C LEU A 50 19.89 17.13 -5.83
N ARG A 51 20.34 17.34 -7.08
CA ARG A 51 19.74 16.71 -8.26
C ARG A 51 19.92 15.20 -8.27
N ALA A 52 21.08 14.69 -7.83
CA ALA A 52 21.33 13.26 -7.71
C ALA A 52 20.42 12.64 -6.64
N LEU A 53 20.42 13.20 -5.42
CA LEU A 53 19.57 12.78 -4.31
C LEU A 53 18.08 12.79 -4.70
N SER A 54 17.62 13.83 -5.41
CA SER A 54 16.23 13.91 -5.89
C SER A 54 15.87 12.76 -6.83
N LYS A 55 16.79 12.33 -7.71
CA LYS A 55 16.55 11.20 -8.61
C LYS A 55 16.46 9.88 -7.85
N GLU A 56 17.36 9.68 -6.89
CA GLU A 56 17.38 8.48 -6.06
C GLU A 56 16.09 8.35 -5.25
N LEU A 57 15.65 9.44 -4.60
CA LEU A 57 14.39 9.49 -3.86
C LEU A 57 13.18 9.21 -4.75
N LEU A 58 13.16 9.76 -5.97
CA LEU A 58 12.08 9.52 -6.91
C LEU A 58 12.01 8.05 -7.35
N GLN A 59 13.17 7.43 -7.61
CA GLN A 59 13.24 6.02 -7.96
C GLN A 59 12.79 5.12 -6.80
N ALA A 60 13.24 5.41 -5.58
CA ALA A 60 12.83 4.70 -4.38
C ALA A 60 11.31 4.79 -4.17
N TRP A 61 10.72 5.98 -4.36
CA TRP A 61 9.27 6.18 -4.26
C TRP A 61 8.48 5.30 -5.24
N PHE A 62 8.89 5.27 -6.51
CA PHE A 62 8.20 4.44 -7.51
C PHE A 62 8.34 2.94 -7.19
N SER A 63 9.51 2.51 -6.70
CA SER A 63 9.73 1.14 -6.26
C SER A 63 8.81 0.76 -5.11
N GLU A 64 8.72 1.60 -4.07
CA GLU A 64 7.87 1.34 -2.91
C GLU A 64 6.39 1.33 -3.27
N LYS A 65 5.97 2.24 -4.14
CA LYS A 65 4.60 2.26 -4.68
C LYS A 65 4.28 0.96 -5.43
N ALA A 66 5.19 0.49 -6.28
CA ALA A 66 5.00 -0.76 -7.02
C ALA A 66 4.92 -1.98 -6.09
N SER A 67 5.81 -2.04 -5.09
CA SER A 67 5.82 -3.07 -4.04
C SER A 67 4.52 -3.10 -3.25
N THR A 68 4.07 -1.94 -2.76
CA THR A 68 2.80 -1.79 -2.04
C THR A 68 1.61 -2.22 -2.91
N GLN A 69 1.57 -1.79 -4.17
CA GLN A 69 0.50 -2.18 -5.10
C GLN A 69 0.51 -3.70 -5.36
N GLN A 70 1.69 -4.31 -5.44
CA GLN A 70 1.80 -5.77 -5.58
C GLN A 70 1.29 -6.49 -4.32
N ALA A 71 1.73 -6.07 -3.13
CA ALA A 71 1.28 -6.65 -1.87
C ALA A 71 -0.24 -6.55 -1.70
N ILE A 72 -0.85 -5.41 -2.09
CA ILE A 72 -2.32 -5.25 -2.09
C ILE A 72 -2.98 -6.23 -3.06
N ARG A 73 -2.46 -6.38 -4.29
CA ARG A 73 -2.99 -7.33 -5.27
C ARG A 73 -2.89 -8.77 -4.77
N GLU A 74 -1.80 -9.14 -4.11
CA GLU A 74 -1.60 -10.47 -3.52
C GLU A 74 -2.60 -10.73 -2.38
N GLN A 75 -2.84 -9.75 -1.51
CA GLN A 75 -3.83 -9.85 -0.43
C GLN A 75 -5.26 -9.96 -0.96
N LEU A 76 -5.59 -9.29 -2.07
CA LEU A 76 -6.91 -9.32 -2.69
C LEU A 76 -7.12 -10.52 -3.64
N GLY A 77 -6.04 -11.09 -4.18
CA GLY A 77 -6.06 -12.24 -5.08
C GLY A 77 -6.05 -13.61 -4.37
N HIS A 78 -5.80 -13.63 -3.06
CA HIS A 78 -5.83 -14.82 -2.20
C HIS A 78 -7.05 -14.86 -1.24
N GLY A 79 -8.16 -14.24 -1.62
CA GLY A 79 -9.44 -14.26 -0.88
C GLY A 79 -10.53 -15.01 -1.63
#